data_AF-A0A7S3QG99-F1
#
_entry.id   AF-A0A7S3QG99-F1
#
_cell.length_a   1.000
_cell.length_b   1.000
_cell.length_c   1.000
_cell.angle_alpha   90.00
_cell.angle_beta   90.00
_cell.angle_gamma   90.00
#
_symmetry.space_group_name_H-M   'P 1'
#
loop_
_entity.id
_entity.type
_entity.pdbx_description
1 polymer ?
#
loop_
_entity_poly.entity_id
_entity_poly.type
_entity_poly.pdbx_seq_one_letter_code
_entity_poly.pdbx_strand_id
1 'polypeptide(L)'
;MIISQNKPYYIHSMYTYHRNGKYNSVHIINTKNTTLQIMPPIHGPVHVTNCHDTTVQIPFSRQLRIHDCTNVTFILHVASGPIIEGCKGMKFYQKDYKANAVLASRSPSKNKNAASVNVHKDKESEKSASFQAGINLYADVKDFHWLKNNVKSPNFDVYTESEARSMRELADYFAVGLAITDAVGSMDNEDEDEGDDSDSSEDEL
;
A
#
# COMPACT_ATOMS: atom_id res chain seq x y z
N MET A 1 -5.38 -6.79 -5.97
CA MET A 1 -5.85 -8.15 -5.65
C MET A 1 -5.23 -8.54 -4.33
N ILE A 2 -6.03 -8.79 -3.30
CA ILE A 2 -5.53 -9.22 -1.99
C ILE A 2 -5.63 -10.74 -1.96
N ILE A 3 -4.48 -11.41 -1.86
CA ILE A 3 -4.38 -12.86 -1.99
C ILE A 3 -4.16 -13.44 -0.60
N SER A 4 -5.05 -14.33 -0.17
CA SER A 4 -4.87 -15.16 1.02
C SER A 4 -4.45 -16.56 0.59
N GLN A 5 -3.31 -17.03 1.10
CA GLN A 5 -2.80 -18.37 0.83
C GLN A 5 -2.79 -19.20 2.13
N ASN A 6 -3.22 -20.45 2.04
CA ASN A 6 -3.43 -21.48 3.10
C ASN A 6 -4.63 -21.27 4.06
N LYS A 7 -5.59 -22.22 4.02
CA LYS A 7 -6.88 -22.30 4.78
C LYS A 7 -6.70 -23.04 6.13
N PRO A 8 -7.55 -22.86 7.17
CA PRO A 8 -8.97 -22.45 7.17
C PRO A 8 -9.21 -21.02 7.64
N TYR A 9 -9.98 -20.30 6.81
CA TYR A 9 -10.29 -18.88 6.90
C TYR A 9 -11.11 -18.46 8.13
N TYR A 10 -10.88 -17.22 8.57
CA TYR A 10 -11.94 -16.23 8.81
C TYR A 10 -11.37 -14.83 8.46
N ILE A 11 -11.60 -14.32 7.26
CA ILE A 11 -11.59 -12.85 7.07
C ILE A 11 -13.05 -12.46 7.28
N HIS A 12 -13.41 -12.04 8.50
CA HIS A 12 -14.80 -11.70 8.80
C HIS A 12 -15.26 -10.49 7.96
N SER A 13 -14.35 -9.55 7.72
CA SER A 13 -14.52 -8.50 6.73
C SER A 13 -13.19 -7.83 6.42
N MET A 14 -12.95 -7.57 5.13
CA MET A 14 -11.89 -6.69 4.66
C MET A 14 -12.54 -5.61 3.82
N TYR A 15 -12.51 -4.39 4.33
CA TYR A 15 -13.05 -3.24 3.62
C TYR A 15 -11.91 -2.49 2.97
N THR A 16 -12.05 -2.25 1.67
CA THR A 16 -11.16 -1.35 0.93
C THR A 16 -11.98 -0.14 0.52
N TYR A 17 -11.53 1.05 0.91
CA TYR A 17 -12.09 2.30 0.40
C TYR A 17 -11.18 2.81 -0.71
N HIS A 18 -11.72 2.99 -1.91
CA HIS A 18 -10.97 3.55 -3.04
C HIS A 18 -11.65 4.82 -3.56
N ARG A 19 -10.83 5.79 -3.97
CA ARG A 19 -11.27 7.03 -4.62
C ARG A 19 -10.25 7.38 -5.69
N ASN A 20 -10.70 7.66 -6.92
CA ASN A 20 -9.83 8.01 -8.06
C ASN A 20 -8.72 6.96 -8.31
N GLY A 21 -9.05 5.66 -8.25
CA GLY A 21 -8.10 4.57 -8.49
C GLY A 21 -7.10 4.27 -7.36
N LYS A 22 -7.16 4.99 -6.23
CA LYS A 22 -6.26 4.78 -5.08
C LYS A 22 -6.96 4.09 -3.93
N TYR A 23 -6.29 3.14 -3.30
CA TYR A 23 -6.75 2.47 -2.09
C TYR A 23 -6.36 3.31 -0.87
N ASN A 24 -7.34 3.93 -0.22
CA ASN A 24 -7.12 4.90 0.84
C ASN A 24 -7.07 4.26 2.23
N SER A 25 -7.74 3.13 2.45
CA SER A 25 -7.68 2.42 3.72
C SER A 25 -7.97 0.94 3.56
N VAL A 26 -7.44 0.15 4.52
CA VAL A 26 -7.73 -1.28 4.66
C VAL A 26 -8.02 -1.58 6.11
N HIS A 27 -9.05 -2.38 6.36
CA HIS A 27 -9.35 -2.94 7.67
C HIS A 27 -9.20 -4.46 7.60
N ILE A 28 -8.45 -5.04 8.54
CA ILE A 28 -8.21 -6.48 8.66
C ILE A 28 -8.70 -6.90 10.04
N ILE A 29 -9.76 -7.71 10.10
CA ILE A 29 -10.45 -8.00 11.36
C ILE A 29 -10.68 -9.51 11.49
N ASN A 30 -10.46 -10.04 12.70
CA ASN A 30 -10.81 -11.41 13.10
C ASN A 30 -10.11 -12.52 12.30
N THR A 31 -8.86 -12.31 11.88
CA THR A 31 -8.10 -13.35 11.16
C THR A 31 -7.37 -14.29 12.11
N LYS A 32 -7.26 -15.56 11.74
CA LYS A 32 -6.50 -16.55 12.49
C LYS A 32 -5.73 -17.47 11.56
N ASN A 33 -4.49 -17.82 11.89
CA ASN A 33 -3.68 -18.79 11.12
C ASN A 33 -3.65 -18.47 9.62
N THR A 34 -3.54 -17.18 9.27
CA THR A 34 -3.76 -16.70 7.92
C THR A 34 -2.53 -15.99 7.38
N THR A 35 -2.29 -16.10 6.08
CA THR A 35 -1.37 -15.21 5.36
C THR A 35 -2.15 -14.26 4.48
N LEU A 36 -1.81 -12.97 4.55
CA LEU A 36 -2.40 -11.90 3.76
C LEU A 36 -1.34 -11.13 2.98
N GLN A 37 -1.49 -11.07 1.67
CA GLN A 37 -0.70 -10.20 0.81
C GLN A 37 -1.58 -9.04 0.33
N ILE A 38 -1.35 -7.84 0.89
CA ILE A 38 -2.12 -6.64 0.56
C ILE A 38 -1.56 -6.00 -0.70
N MET A 39 -2.35 -5.85 -1.75
CA MET A 39 -1.94 -5.17 -2.98
C MET A 39 -3.12 -4.52 -3.70
N PRO A 40 -2.95 -3.32 -4.28
CA PRO A 40 -1.70 -2.54 -4.43
C PRO A 40 -1.34 -1.72 -3.15
N PRO A 41 -0.30 -0.83 -3.16
CA PRO A 41 -0.05 0.16 -2.10
C PRO A 41 -1.29 0.85 -1.53
N ILE A 42 -1.31 1.07 -0.21
CA ILE A 42 -2.39 1.74 0.50
C ILE A 42 -1.99 3.18 0.81
N HIS A 43 -2.67 4.15 0.23
CA HIS A 43 -2.38 5.58 0.36
C HIS A 43 -3.00 6.22 1.62
N GLY A 44 -3.16 5.44 2.69
CA GLY A 44 -3.68 5.89 3.98
C GLY A 44 -3.51 4.83 5.07
N PRO A 45 -4.44 4.75 6.05
CA PRO A 45 -4.29 3.85 7.20
C PRO A 45 -4.62 2.39 6.87
N VAL A 46 -3.87 1.49 7.51
CA VAL A 46 -4.24 0.08 7.66
C VAL A 46 -4.57 -0.17 9.13
N HIS A 47 -5.78 -0.65 9.40
CA HIS A 47 -6.25 -1.03 10.72
C HIS A 47 -6.29 -2.55 10.83
N VAL A 48 -5.69 -3.11 11.88
CA VAL A 48 -5.66 -4.55 12.12
C VAL A 48 -6.19 -4.82 13.52
N THR A 49 -7.26 -5.62 13.63
CA THR A 49 -7.94 -5.83 14.91
C THR A 49 -8.24 -7.30 15.13
N ASN A 50 -7.99 -7.79 16.35
CA ASN A 50 -8.34 -9.15 16.77
C ASN A 50 -7.81 -10.23 15.80
N CYS A 51 -6.55 -10.10 15.38
CA CYS A 51 -5.88 -11.04 14.49
C CYS A 51 -4.85 -11.88 15.26
N HIS A 52 -4.77 -13.18 14.94
CA HIS A 52 -3.98 -14.15 15.70
C HIS A 52 -3.20 -15.07 14.77
N ASP A 53 -1.90 -15.29 15.03
CA ASP A 53 -1.09 -16.23 14.24
C ASP A 53 -1.13 -15.92 12.73
N THR A 54 -1.10 -14.63 12.38
CA THR A 54 -1.30 -14.14 11.02
C THR A 54 -0.03 -13.45 10.50
N THR A 55 0.29 -13.67 9.23
CA THR A 55 1.33 -12.92 8.51
C THR A 55 0.68 -11.94 7.54
N VAL A 56 1.06 -10.67 7.59
CA VAL A 56 0.53 -9.60 6.74
C VAL A 56 1.67 -8.91 6.01
N GLN A 57 1.67 -9.00 4.68
CA GLN A 57 2.57 -8.25 3.82
C GLN A 57 1.88 -6.99 3.29
N ILE A 58 2.49 -5.83 3.52
CA ILE A 58 1.97 -4.52 3.12
C ILE A 58 3.03 -3.77 2.30
N PRO A 59 2.80 -3.53 0.99
CA PRO A 59 3.76 -2.85 0.13
C PRO A 59 3.98 -1.39 0.51
N PHE A 60 2.93 -0.75 1.01
CA PHE A 60 2.99 0.59 1.55
C PHE A 60 1.74 0.88 2.36
N SER A 61 1.90 1.57 3.49
CA SER A 61 0.82 2.35 4.09
C SER A 61 1.34 3.66 4.68
N ARG A 62 0.46 4.65 4.84
CA ARG A 62 0.82 5.88 5.56
C ARG A 62 0.83 5.67 7.07
N GLN A 63 -0.07 4.82 7.56
CA GLN A 63 -0.26 4.53 8.98
C GLN A 63 -0.57 3.04 9.14
N LEU A 64 -0.13 2.46 10.26
CA LEU A 64 -0.50 1.12 10.69
C LEU A 64 -0.92 1.18 12.16
N ARG A 65 -2.17 0.79 12.45
CA ARG A 65 -2.73 0.74 13.80
C ARG A 65 -3.23 -0.67 14.08
N ILE A 66 -2.83 -1.23 15.21
CA ILE A 66 -3.02 -2.63 15.53
C ILE A 66 -3.63 -2.73 16.94
N HIS A 67 -4.74 -3.44 17.07
CA HIS A 67 -5.48 -3.59 18.32
C HIS A 67 -5.78 -5.07 18.60
N ASP A 68 -5.59 -5.52 19.83
CA ASP A 68 -5.98 -6.85 20.33
C ASP A 68 -5.45 -8.04 19.49
N CYS A 69 -4.23 -7.92 18.98
CA CYS A 69 -3.60 -8.94 18.13
C CYS A 69 -2.56 -9.77 18.90
N THR A 70 -2.44 -11.06 18.58
CA THR A 70 -1.42 -11.95 19.16
C THR A 70 -0.63 -12.70 18.08
N ASN A 71 0.70 -12.74 18.21
CA ASN A 71 1.58 -13.45 17.27
C ASN A 71 1.33 -13.08 15.79
N VAL A 72 1.26 -11.78 15.50
CA VAL A 72 1.08 -11.27 14.13
C VAL A 72 2.42 -10.76 13.60
N THR A 73 2.76 -11.23 12.39
CA THR A 73 3.96 -10.84 11.68
C THR A 73 3.61 -9.85 10.57
N PHE A 74 4.27 -8.70 10.56
CA PHE A 74 4.15 -7.69 9.52
C PHE A 74 5.42 -7.62 8.69
N ILE A 75 5.28 -7.71 7.37
CA ILE A 75 6.36 -7.48 6.39
C ILE A 75 5.98 -6.22 5.62
N LEU A 76 6.61 -5.09 5.93
CA LEU A 76 6.01 -3.81 5.55
C LEU A 76 7.00 -2.68 5.19
N HIS A 77 6.45 -1.75 4.41
CA HIS A 77 6.90 -0.37 4.32
C HIS A 77 5.81 0.54 4.89
N VAL A 78 6.16 1.38 5.87
CA VAL A 78 5.22 2.34 6.46
C VAL A 78 5.84 3.73 6.64
N ALA A 79 5.08 4.77 6.31
CA ALA A 79 5.57 6.15 6.39
C ALA A 79 5.44 6.79 7.79
N SER A 80 4.79 6.11 8.73
CA SER A 80 4.65 6.47 10.14
C SER A 80 4.84 5.21 10.96
N GLY A 81 5.61 5.31 12.06
CA GLY A 81 5.82 4.21 12.99
C GLY A 81 4.52 3.48 13.37
N PRO A 82 4.48 2.13 13.37
CA PRO A 82 3.31 1.37 13.78
C PRO A 82 2.87 1.68 15.21
N ILE A 83 1.58 1.64 15.47
CA ILE A 83 1.02 1.77 16.83
C ILE A 83 0.34 0.47 17.19
N ILE A 84 0.70 -0.10 18.34
CA ILE A 84 0.08 -1.30 18.91
C ILE A 84 -0.63 -0.98 20.22
N GLU A 85 -1.77 -1.62 20.45
CA GLU A 85 -2.57 -1.49 21.67
C GLU A 85 -3.17 -2.87 22.01
N GLY A 86 -3.01 -3.33 23.26
CA GLY A 86 -3.53 -4.65 23.67
C GLY A 86 -2.90 -5.85 22.92
N CYS A 87 -1.72 -5.68 22.33
CA CYS A 87 -1.08 -6.69 21.49
C CYS A 87 0.03 -7.46 22.20
N LYS A 88 0.34 -8.68 21.72
CA LYS A 88 1.47 -9.49 22.23
C LYS A 88 2.17 -10.30 21.14
N GLY A 89 3.50 -10.35 21.17
CA GLY A 89 4.30 -11.16 20.25
C GLY A 89 4.24 -10.66 18.80
N MET A 90 4.16 -9.35 18.62
CA MET A 90 4.17 -8.73 17.29
C MET A 90 5.59 -8.79 16.70
N LYS A 91 5.70 -9.00 15.38
CA LYS A 91 7.00 -8.98 14.69
C LYS A 91 6.91 -8.06 13.48
N PHE A 92 7.84 -7.13 13.36
CA PHE A 92 7.88 -6.18 12.25
C PHE A 92 9.17 -6.36 11.44
N TYR A 93 9.03 -6.72 10.17
CA TYR A 93 10.14 -6.92 9.26
C TYR A 93 10.18 -5.80 8.23
N GLN A 94 11.35 -5.20 8.07
CA GLN A 94 11.61 -4.25 6.99
C GLN A 94 11.39 -4.93 5.65
N LYS A 95 10.58 -4.32 4.78
CA LYS A 95 10.61 -4.62 3.35
C LYS A 95 10.55 -3.32 2.57
N ASP A 96 11.66 -2.98 1.92
CA ASP A 96 11.72 -1.76 1.12
C ASP A 96 11.20 -2.05 -0.28
N TYR A 97 10.11 -1.38 -0.64
CA TYR A 97 9.62 -1.37 -2.00
C TYR A 97 10.35 -0.23 -2.71
N LYS A 98 11.05 -0.55 -3.79
CA LYS A 98 11.73 0.46 -4.60
C LYS A 98 10.66 1.13 -5.46
N ALA A 99 10.56 2.45 -5.39
CA ALA A 99 9.92 3.20 -6.47
C ALA A 99 10.67 2.83 -7.74
N ASN A 100 9.98 2.48 -8.83
CA ASN A 100 10.64 2.23 -10.10
C ASN A 100 11.64 3.38 -10.37
N ALA A 101 12.94 3.05 -10.40
CA ALA A 101 14.03 3.99 -10.68
C ALA A 101 13.98 4.59 -12.10
N VAL A 102 12.89 4.36 -12.84
CA VAL A 102 12.67 4.78 -14.22
C VAL A 102 12.25 6.25 -14.31
N LEU A 103 11.80 6.88 -13.22
CA LEU A 103 11.45 8.31 -13.23
C LEU A 103 12.60 9.25 -12.82
N ALA A 104 13.68 8.73 -12.22
CA ALA A 104 14.84 9.54 -11.81
C ALA A 104 15.88 9.75 -12.93
N SER A 105 15.86 8.95 -14.00
CA SER A 105 16.76 9.11 -15.15
C SER A 105 16.29 10.17 -16.17
N ARG A 106 15.07 10.70 -16.03
CA ARG A 106 14.57 11.85 -16.81
C ARG A 106 14.79 13.15 -16.04
N SER A 107 16.05 13.44 -15.69
CA SER A 107 16.43 14.85 -15.48
C SER A 107 16.35 15.57 -16.85
N PRO A 108 15.73 16.75 -16.95
CA PRO A 108 15.67 17.45 -18.22
C PRO A 108 17.08 17.89 -18.62
N SER A 109 17.53 17.42 -19.78
CA SER A 109 18.65 17.99 -20.51
C SER A 109 18.46 19.51 -20.56
N LYS A 110 19.44 20.27 -20.07
CA LYS A 110 19.49 21.73 -20.28
C LYS A 110 19.52 22.01 -21.78
N ASN A 111 18.37 22.26 -22.39
CA ASN A 111 18.32 22.79 -23.74
C ASN A 111 18.19 24.31 -23.67
N LYS A 112 19.28 24.98 -24.03
CA LYS A 112 19.28 26.42 -24.29
C LYS A 112 18.57 26.61 -25.63
N ASN A 113 17.38 27.18 -25.63
CA ASN A 113 16.84 28.11 -26.63
C ASN A 113 15.30 28.24 -26.53
N ALA A 114 14.83 29.46 -26.84
CA ALA A 114 13.45 29.88 -27.13
C ALA A 114 12.60 30.47 -25.98
N ALA A 115 12.57 31.81 -26.01
CA ALA A 115 11.42 32.72 -25.92
C ALA A 115 10.35 32.55 -24.83
N SER A 116 10.28 33.62 -24.03
CA SER A 116 9.22 34.08 -23.12
C SER A 116 7.78 33.81 -23.55
N VAL A 117 7.04 33.12 -22.69
CA VAL A 117 5.58 33.25 -22.52
C VAL A 117 5.28 33.22 -21.01
N ASN A 118 4.68 34.28 -20.49
CA ASN A 118 4.13 34.34 -19.13
C ASN A 118 2.79 33.60 -19.11
N VAL A 119 2.68 32.55 -18.30
CA VAL A 119 1.39 31.95 -17.90
C VAL A 119 1.38 31.76 -16.39
N HIS A 120 0.23 32.07 -15.79
CA HIS A 120 -0.02 32.22 -14.36
C HIS A 120 0.42 31.02 -13.51
N LYS A 121 0.90 31.33 -12.29
CA LYS A 121 1.20 30.35 -11.23
C LYS A 121 -0.11 29.87 -10.61
N ASP A 122 -0.66 28.80 -11.15
CA ASP A 122 -1.59 27.95 -10.41
C ASP A 122 -0.77 26.92 -9.63
N LYS A 123 -0.48 27.27 -8.37
CA LYS A 123 0.20 26.39 -7.41
C LYS A 123 -0.78 25.43 -6.77
N GLU A 124 -1.48 24.58 -7.52
CA GLU A 124 -2.31 23.55 -6.88
C GLU A 124 -2.70 22.39 -7.81
N SER A 125 -1.74 21.77 -8.48
CA SER A 125 -1.98 20.47 -9.09
C SER A 125 -0.69 19.64 -9.10
N GLU A 126 -0.86 18.33 -8.90
CA GLU A 126 0.17 17.30 -9.13
C GLU A 126 1.30 17.15 -8.10
N LYS A 127 0.97 17.07 -6.81
CA LYS A 127 1.61 16.03 -5.96
C LYS A 127 0.80 14.75 -6.09
N SER A 128 0.82 14.18 -7.30
CA SER A 128 0.34 12.82 -7.50
C SER A 128 1.10 11.93 -6.52
N ALA A 129 0.37 11.05 -5.84
CA ALA A 129 0.88 10.11 -4.85
C ALA A 129 1.75 9.03 -5.54
N SER A 130 2.77 9.46 -6.27
CA SER A 130 3.91 8.65 -6.62
C SER A 130 4.36 7.96 -5.35
N PHE A 131 4.57 6.65 -5.45
CA PHE A 131 5.18 5.86 -4.39
C PHE A 131 6.51 6.53 -4.07
N GLN A 132 6.51 7.40 -3.06
CA GLN A 132 7.68 8.12 -2.66
C GLN A 132 8.51 7.06 -1.96
N ALA A 133 9.65 6.68 -2.55
CA ALA A 133 10.69 5.88 -1.92
C ALA A 133 11.19 6.64 -0.68
N GLY A 134 10.33 6.69 0.33
CA GLY A 134 10.47 7.45 1.54
C GLY A 134 11.07 6.58 2.62
N ILE A 135 11.23 7.20 3.78
CA ILE A 135 11.75 6.54 4.96
C ILE A 135 10.75 5.46 5.39
N ASN A 136 11.22 4.22 5.49
CA ASN A 136 10.46 3.12 6.05
C ASN A 136 10.60 3.13 7.59
N LEU A 137 9.54 3.52 8.29
CA LEU A 137 9.50 3.63 9.75
C LEU A 137 9.02 2.34 10.43
N TYR A 138 9.21 1.17 9.80
CA TYR A 138 8.77 -0.13 10.35
C TYR A 138 9.23 -0.38 11.79
N ALA A 139 10.40 0.14 12.16
CA ALA A 139 11.01 -0.08 13.48
C ALA A 139 10.58 0.92 14.56
N ASP A 140 9.94 2.04 14.20
CA ASP A 140 9.44 3.07 15.15
C ASP A 140 8.09 2.64 15.77
N VAL A 141 8.06 1.47 16.40
CA VAL A 141 6.82 0.90 16.95
C VAL A 141 6.51 1.53 18.31
N LYS A 142 5.27 2.01 18.45
CA LYS A 142 4.74 2.61 19.69
C LYS A 142 3.75 1.65 20.33
N ASP A 143 4.03 1.23 21.56
CA ASP A 143 3.11 0.42 22.35
C ASP A 143 2.34 1.29 23.34
N PHE A 144 1.06 1.50 23.06
CA PHE A 144 0.22 2.45 23.80
C PHE A 144 -0.03 2.02 25.25
N HIS A 145 -0.01 0.72 25.54
CA HIS A 145 -0.20 0.21 26.91
C HIS A 145 1.10 0.07 27.70
N TRP A 146 2.26 0.35 27.08
CA TRP A 146 3.55 0.25 27.73
C TRP A 146 4.03 1.60 28.27
N LEU A 147 3.72 1.88 29.54
CA LEU A 147 4.00 3.17 30.19
C LEU A 147 5.38 3.24 30.86
N LYS A 148 6.23 2.21 30.72
CA LYS A 148 7.56 2.19 31.35
C LYS A 148 8.57 2.97 30.50
N ASN A 149 9.09 4.05 31.05
CA ASN A 149 10.12 4.86 30.40
C ASN A 149 11.45 4.10 30.27
N ASN A 150 12.15 4.31 29.16
CA ASN A 150 13.49 3.75 28.87
C ASN A 150 13.60 2.22 28.92
N VAL A 151 12.47 1.51 28.91
CA VAL A 151 12.42 0.05 28.82
C VAL A 151 11.64 -0.30 27.57
N LYS A 152 12.27 -1.06 26.66
CA LYS A 152 11.60 -1.56 25.44
C LYS A 152 10.37 -2.40 25.84
N SER A 153 9.25 -2.18 25.15
CA SER A 153 8.09 -3.07 25.33
C SER A 153 8.46 -4.51 24.98
N PRO A 154 8.02 -5.51 25.78
CA PRO A 154 8.21 -6.92 25.45
C PRO A 154 7.18 -7.42 24.41
N ASN A 155 6.23 -6.59 24.00
CA ASN A 155 5.11 -7.02 23.16
C ASN A 155 5.44 -7.09 21.66
N PHE A 156 6.61 -6.58 21.26
CA PHE A 156 7.03 -6.61 19.87
C PHE A 156 8.54 -6.78 19.69
N ASP A 157 8.91 -7.27 18.51
CA ASP A 157 10.26 -7.30 17.99
C ASP A 157 10.32 -6.73 16.57
N VAL A 158 11.49 -6.22 16.19
CA VAL A 158 11.74 -5.62 14.87
C VAL A 158 12.94 -6.29 14.23
N TYR A 159 12.89 -6.46 12.91
CA TYR A 159 13.89 -7.20 12.14
C TYR A 159 14.16 -6.51 10.80
N THR A 160 15.41 -6.53 10.40
CA THR A 160 15.86 -6.09 9.07
C THR A 160 15.47 -7.09 7.99
N GLU A 161 15.54 -6.66 6.73
CA GLU A 161 15.30 -7.54 5.58
C GLU A 161 16.29 -8.72 5.52
N SER A 162 17.55 -8.50 5.92
CA SER A 162 18.58 -9.55 5.94
C SER A 162 18.27 -10.64 6.96
N GLU A 163 17.80 -10.25 8.16
CA GLU A 163 17.36 -11.20 9.18
C GLU A 163 16.15 -11.99 8.70
N ALA A 164 15.20 -11.32 8.04
CA ALA A 164 14.01 -11.96 7.46
C ALA A 164 14.36 -13.02 6.41
N ARG A 165 15.27 -12.71 5.48
CA ARG A 165 15.73 -13.63 4.43
C ARG A 165 16.41 -14.88 4.97
N SER A 166 16.98 -14.78 6.18
CA SER A 166 17.63 -15.91 6.84
C SER A 166 16.62 -16.86 7.51
N MET A 167 15.37 -16.43 7.67
CA MET A 167 14.29 -17.24 8.23
C MET A 167 13.55 -18.00 7.12
N ARG A 168 13.58 -19.35 7.19
CA ARG A 168 12.94 -20.21 6.19
C ARG A 168 11.46 -19.90 5.95
N GLU A 169 10.73 -19.58 7.01
CA GLU A 169 9.28 -19.28 6.95
C GLU A 169 8.97 -17.96 6.21
N LEU A 170 9.93 -17.05 6.12
CA LEU A 170 9.73 -15.73 5.51
C LEU A 170 10.39 -15.59 4.14
N ALA A 171 11.29 -16.50 3.77
CA ALA A 171 12.08 -16.42 2.54
C ALA A 171 11.22 -16.19 1.28
N ASP A 172 10.09 -16.90 1.15
CA ASP A 172 9.20 -16.77 0.00
C ASP A 172 8.61 -15.37 -0.13
N TYR A 173 8.20 -14.74 0.97
CA TYR A 173 7.66 -13.37 0.95
C TYR A 173 8.69 -12.35 0.50
N PHE A 174 9.96 -12.57 0.81
CA PHE A 174 11.06 -11.69 0.40
C PHE A 174 11.60 -12.01 -1.00
N ALA A 175 11.36 -13.23 -1.51
CA ALA A 175 11.63 -13.61 -2.89
C ALA A 175 10.61 -12.99 -3.87
N VAL A 176 9.38 -12.70 -3.44
CA VAL A 176 8.41 -11.92 -4.22
C VAL A 176 8.86 -10.45 -4.28
N GLY A 177 9.83 -10.19 -5.18
CA GLY A 177 10.25 -8.87 -5.62
C GLY A 177 9.19 -8.31 -6.56
N LEU A 178 8.36 -7.42 -6.04
CA LEU A 178 7.18 -6.98 -6.77
C LEU A 178 7.54 -5.90 -7.78
N ALA A 179 7.57 -6.27 -9.06
CA ALA A 179 7.33 -5.35 -10.16
C ALA A 179 5.92 -4.77 -9.99
N ILE A 180 5.81 -3.62 -9.36
CA ILE A 180 4.58 -2.82 -9.35
C ILE A 180 4.58 -2.08 -10.69
N THR A 181 3.99 -2.68 -11.72
CA THR A 181 3.58 -1.93 -12.91
C THR A 181 2.27 -1.26 -12.59
N ASP A 182 2.21 0.06 -12.75
CA ASP A 182 1.00 0.85 -12.65
C ASP A 182 -0.03 0.35 -13.69
N ALA A 183 -0.89 -0.59 -13.30
CA ALA A 183 -2.01 -1.05 -14.11
C ALA A 183 -3.20 -0.08 -14.00
N VAL A 184 -2.93 1.20 -14.21
CA VAL A 184 -3.97 2.25 -14.32
C VAL A 184 -3.50 3.27 -15.33
N GLY A 185 -3.79 3.02 -16.61
CA GLY A 185 -3.53 3.97 -17.69
C GLY A 185 -3.41 3.33 -19.06
N SER A 186 -4.53 2.79 -19.56
CA SER A 186 -4.88 2.65 -20.99
C SER A 186 -6.27 2.00 -21.05
N MET A 187 -7.30 2.79 -20.72
CA MET A 187 -8.59 2.60 -21.37
C MET A 187 -8.55 3.62 -22.50
N ASP A 188 -8.30 3.10 -23.70
CA ASP A 188 -8.42 3.86 -24.92
C ASP A 188 -9.82 4.46 -24.96
N ASN A 189 -9.90 5.76 -25.29
CA ASN A 189 -11.16 6.37 -25.65
C ASN A 189 -11.61 5.65 -26.93
N GLU A 190 -12.64 4.81 -26.82
CA GLU A 190 -13.43 4.47 -27.99
C GLU A 190 -14.18 5.75 -28.34
N ASP A 191 -13.76 6.37 -29.44
CA ASP A 191 -14.44 7.48 -30.07
C ASP A 191 -15.90 7.07 -30.32
N GLU A 192 -16.84 7.75 -29.65
CA GLU A 192 -18.25 7.70 -29.99
C GLU A 192 -18.40 8.37 -31.37
N ASP A 193 -18.43 7.55 -32.41
CA ASP A 193 -18.82 7.94 -33.76
C ASP A 193 -20.32 8.24 -33.73
N GLU A 194 -20.68 9.53 -33.61
CA GLU A 194 -22.06 10.01 -33.70
C GLU A 194 -22.59 9.70 -35.11
N GLY A 195 -23.43 8.67 -35.18
CA GLY A 195 -24.23 8.36 -36.36
C GLY A 195 -25.22 9.48 -36.65
N ASP A 196 -25.01 10.13 -37.80
CA ASP A 196 -25.89 11.11 -38.45
C ASP A 196 -27.09 10.38 -39.07
N ASP A 197 -28.18 10.23 -38.31
CA ASP A 197 -29.46 9.74 -38.83
C ASP A 197 -30.28 10.93 -39.37
N SER A 198 -30.06 11.24 -40.64
CA SER A 198 -30.94 12.12 -41.42
C SER A 198 -32.18 11.37 -41.90
N ASP A 199 -33.32 11.85 -41.40
CA ASP A 199 -34.71 11.61 -41.80
C ASP A 199 -34.97 11.74 -43.32
N SER A 200 -35.63 10.73 -43.90
CA SER A 200 -36.48 10.94 -45.09
C SER A 200 -37.53 9.82 -45.25
N SER A 201 -38.76 10.17 -44.85
CA SER A 201 -40.01 10.13 -45.64
C SER A 201 -40.58 8.81 -46.20
N GLU A 202 -41.90 8.69 -45.97
CA GLU A 202 -42.96 8.17 -46.87
C GLU A 202 -43.21 6.66 -46.91
N ASP A 203 -44.34 6.23 -46.32
CA ASP A 203 -45.54 5.76 -47.06
C ASP A 203 -46.48 4.95 -46.14
N GLU A 204 -47.67 5.48 -45.81
CA GLU A 204 -48.89 4.65 -45.63
C GLU A 204 -50.15 5.48 -45.96
N LEU A 205 -50.77 5.09 -47.09
CA LEU A 205 -52.21 4.98 -47.44
C LEU A 205 -53.22 6.03 -46.96
#